data_AF-A0A6I4NTI9-F1
#
_entry.id   AF-A0A6I4NTI9-F1
#
_cell.length_a   1.000
_cell.length_b   1.000
_cell.length_c   1.000
_cell.angle_alpha   90.00
_cell.angle_beta   90.00
_cell.angle_gamma   90.00
#
_symmetry.space_group_name_H-M   'P 1'
#
loop_
_entity.id
_entity.type
_entity.pdbx_description
1 polymer ?
#
loop_
_entity_poly.entity_id
_entity_poly.type
_entity_poly.pdbx_seq_one_letter_code
_entity_poly.pdbx_strand_id
1 'polypeptide(L)'
;MKIDLIDKKTLKHFPASTSCDINCLHIKIKDFKPIVKEFETYITDTSWINSLDEISKKVFKVNAEKTIDKIVNDIIAGITTSLNEDIGEFIVSYSAQLALEIEHSHQRIPLAELLKEKITGNPGFDFHTISTNNYLVFGEAKFSLDSTPRAKALDQIEKFIGDRDNAELKWLEPFLDSTTKANIIKDEKGYTAAFSFNGGNIITILNNALLSAPIAEIIKHKELYLIAVELC
;
A
#
# COMPACT_ATOMS: atom_id res chain seq x y z
N MET A 1 1.98 6.74 15.94
CA MET A 1 0.87 6.73 14.95
C MET A 1 -0.43 6.36 15.66
N LYS A 2 -1.56 6.97 15.32
CA LYS A 2 -2.90 6.55 15.79
C LYS A 2 -3.72 6.06 14.60
N ILE A 3 -4.40 4.93 14.74
CA ILE A 3 -5.27 4.37 13.69
C ILE A 3 -6.72 4.45 14.18
N ASP A 4 -7.59 5.06 13.40
CA ASP A 4 -9.02 5.15 13.64
C ASP A 4 -9.75 4.30 12.58
N LEU A 5 -10.40 3.20 13.01
CA LEU A 5 -11.30 2.42 12.14
C LEU A 5 -12.61 3.18 11.94
N ILE A 6 -13.03 3.34 10.68
CA ILE A 6 -14.25 4.09 10.35
C ILE A 6 -15.44 3.14 10.33
N ASP A 7 -16.44 3.41 11.18
CA ASP A 7 -17.69 2.64 11.20
C ASP A 7 -18.44 2.82 9.87
N LYS A 8 -18.64 1.71 9.14
CA LYS A 8 -19.33 1.65 7.86
C LYS A 8 -20.72 2.31 7.91
N LYS A 9 -21.39 2.31 9.07
CA LYS A 9 -22.70 2.96 9.27
C LYS A 9 -22.66 4.48 9.11
N THR A 10 -21.49 5.10 9.24
CA THR A 10 -21.29 6.54 9.05
C THR A 10 -21.12 6.93 7.57
N LEU A 11 -20.96 5.93 6.68
CA LEU A 11 -20.72 6.12 5.25
C LEU A 11 -22.03 5.94 4.46
N LYS A 12 -22.53 7.03 3.88
CA LYS A 12 -23.80 7.10 3.12
C LYS A 12 -23.73 6.38 1.78
N HIS A 13 -22.55 6.35 1.16
CA HIS A 13 -22.35 5.75 -0.16
C HIS A 13 -21.72 4.35 -0.09
N PHE A 14 -21.82 3.69 1.07
CA PHE A 14 -21.38 2.30 1.18
C PHE A 14 -22.19 1.40 0.24
N PRO A 15 -21.56 0.62 -0.66
CA PRO A 15 -22.29 -0.21 -1.63
C PRO A 15 -23.18 -1.26 -0.96
N ALA A 16 -24.48 -1.23 -1.23
CA ALA A 16 -25.49 -2.01 -0.51
C ALA A 16 -25.59 -3.50 -0.88
N SER A 17 -24.75 -4.01 -1.78
CA SER A 17 -24.86 -5.38 -2.31
C SER A 17 -23.55 -5.92 -2.87
N THR A 18 -22.42 -5.46 -2.34
CA THR A 18 -21.10 -5.96 -2.77
C THR A 18 -20.69 -7.19 -1.96
N SER A 19 -20.04 -8.15 -2.61
CA SER A 19 -19.32 -9.24 -1.94
C SER A 19 -17.91 -8.84 -1.50
N CYS A 20 -17.47 -7.64 -1.87
CA CYS A 20 -16.19 -7.07 -1.46
C CYS A 20 -16.26 -6.64 0.01
N ASP A 21 -15.34 -7.11 0.84
CA ASP A 21 -15.18 -6.56 2.19
C ASP A 21 -14.42 -5.23 2.13
N ILE A 22 -15.17 -4.14 2.26
CA ILE A 22 -14.63 -2.78 2.22
C ILE A 22 -14.35 -2.31 3.65
N ASN A 23 -13.10 -1.94 3.92
CA ASN A 23 -12.63 -1.41 5.20
C ASN A 23 -12.05 0.00 5.02
N CYS A 24 -12.29 0.88 5.97
CA CYS A 24 -11.89 2.29 5.89
C CYS A 24 -11.12 2.68 7.14
N LEU A 25 -9.93 3.24 6.96
CA LEU A 25 -9.01 3.60 8.03
C LEU A 25 -8.60 5.07 7.92
N HIS A 26 -8.45 5.71 9.07
CA HIS A 26 -7.87 7.03 9.18
C HIS A 26 -6.66 6.99 10.12
N ILE A 27 -5.48 7.17 9.54
CA ILE A 27 -4.20 7.17 10.24
C ILE A 27 -3.81 8.61 10.56
N LYS A 28 -3.40 8.88 11.80
CA LYS A 28 -2.91 10.18 12.25
C LYS A 28 -1.47 10.09 12.73
N ILE A 29 -0.61 10.90 12.14
CA ILE A 29 0.82 10.97 12.42
C ILE A 29 1.14 12.39 12.88
N LYS A 30 1.25 12.57 14.21
CA LYS A 30 1.55 13.86 14.85
C LYS A 30 3.00 14.32 14.66
N ASP A 31 3.89 13.36 14.47
CA ASP A 31 5.30 13.57 14.20
C ASP A 31 5.72 12.48 13.24
N PHE A 32 6.16 12.88 12.05
CA PHE A 32 6.57 11.95 11.01
C PHE A 32 7.99 11.43 11.24
N LYS A 33 8.82 12.10 12.06
CA LYS A 33 10.23 11.70 12.23
C LYS A 33 10.39 10.30 12.83
N PRO A 34 9.63 9.89 13.87
CA PRO A 34 9.63 8.52 14.33
C PRO A 34 9.22 7.51 13.25
N ILE A 35 8.27 7.87 12.39
CA ILE A 35 7.81 7.01 11.30
C ILE A 35 8.89 6.85 10.24
N VAL A 36 9.60 7.92 9.88
CA VAL A 36 10.75 7.85 8.96
C VAL A 36 11.85 6.95 9.51
N LYS A 37 12.17 7.05 10.81
CA LYS A 37 13.18 6.20 11.44
C LYS A 37 12.75 4.73 11.49
N GLU A 38 11.48 4.48 11.78
CA GLU A 38 10.92 3.13 11.77
C GLU A 38 10.92 2.54 10.34
N PHE A 39 10.53 3.35 9.36
CA PHE A 39 10.60 3.02 7.94
C PHE A 39 12.03 2.70 7.50
N GLU A 40 13.02 3.52 7.88
CA GLU A 40 14.44 3.27 7.60
C GLU A 40 14.90 1.93 8.18
N THR A 41 14.52 1.65 9.43
CA THR A 41 14.83 0.37 10.09
C THR A 41 14.17 -0.80 9.36
N TYR A 42 12.91 -0.62 8.93
CA TYR A 42 12.15 -1.63 8.20
C TYR A 42 12.76 -1.95 6.83
N ILE A 43 13.12 -0.95 6.02
CA ILE A 43 13.68 -1.19 4.68
C ILE A 43 15.11 -1.73 4.72
N THR A 44 15.87 -1.41 5.77
CA THR A 44 17.25 -1.92 5.96
C THR A 44 17.28 -3.35 6.50
N ASP A 45 16.18 -3.83 7.09
CA ASP A 45 16.04 -5.24 7.47
C ASP A 45 15.78 -6.12 6.24
N THR A 46 16.86 -6.67 5.70
CA THR A 46 16.85 -7.60 4.56
C THR A 46 16.86 -9.07 5.00
N SER A 47 16.59 -9.36 6.28
CA SER A 47 16.65 -10.73 6.82
C SER A 47 15.68 -11.69 6.12
N TRP A 48 14.57 -11.18 5.57
CA TRP A 48 13.60 -11.93 4.76
C TRP A 48 14.21 -12.57 3.51
N ILE A 49 15.33 -12.04 2.99
CA ILE A 49 16.01 -12.63 1.83
C ILE A 49 16.58 -14.01 2.19
N ASN A 50 16.97 -14.22 3.45
CA ASN A 50 17.66 -15.45 3.88
C ASN A 50 16.77 -16.69 3.80
N SER A 51 15.44 -16.53 3.84
CA SER A 51 14.47 -17.64 3.76
C SER A 51 14.11 -18.05 2.33
N LEU A 52 14.60 -17.33 1.30
CA LEU A 52 14.25 -17.57 -0.09
C LEU A 52 15.12 -18.65 -0.75
N ASP A 53 14.74 -19.09 -1.94
CA ASP A 53 15.58 -19.95 -2.77
C ASP A 53 16.85 -19.21 -3.26
N GLU A 54 17.86 -19.97 -3.66
CA GLU A 54 19.18 -19.45 -4.02
C GLU A 54 19.17 -18.48 -5.21
N ILE A 55 18.21 -18.60 -6.14
CA ILE A 55 18.08 -17.67 -7.27
C ILE A 55 17.44 -16.38 -6.76
N SER A 56 16.31 -16.47 -6.05
CA SER A 56 15.63 -15.31 -5.46
C SER A 56 16.56 -14.51 -4.55
N LYS A 57 17.36 -15.17 -3.72
CA LYS A 57 18.39 -14.52 -2.88
C LYS A 57 19.33 -13.63 -3.69
N LYS A 58 19.87 -14.14 -4.79
CA LYS A 58 20.81 -13.39 -5.64
C LYS A 58 20.16 -12.16 -6.26
N VAL A 59 18.92 -12.30 -6.73
CA VAL A 59 18.19 -11.22 -7.41
C VAL A 59 17.78 -10.14 -6.43
N PHE A 60 17.11 -10.51 -5.34
CA PHE A 60 16.60 -9.53 -4.39
C PHE A 60 17.68 -8.85 -3.58
N LYS A 61 18.80 -9.51 -3.31
CA LYS A 61 19.92 -8.86 -2.63
C LYS A 61 20.41 -7.64 -3.42
N VAL A 62 20.61 -7.79 -4.72
CA VAL A 62 21.07 -6.69 -5.59
C VAL A 62 20.02 -5.58 -5.70
N ASN A 63 18.74 -5.94 -5.84
CA ASN A 63 17.66 -4.95 -5.94
C ASN A 63 17.49 -4.18 -4.64
N ALA A 64 17.42 -4.88 -3.50
CA ALA A 64 17.26 -4.28 -2.19
C ALA A 64 18.44 -3.37 -1.84
N GLU A 65 19.69 -3.82 -2.01
CA GLU A 65 20.89 -3.00 -1.71
C GLU A 65 20.86 -1.67 -2.47
N LYS A 66 20.65 -1.69 -3.80
CA LYS A 66 20.59 -0.47 -4.62
C LYS A 66 19.46 0.47 -4.20
N THR A 67 18.29 -0.07 -3.93
CA THR A 67 17.11 0.71 -3.54
C THR A 67 17.28 1.31 -2.15
N ILE A 68 17.79 0.53 -1.19
CA ILE A 68 18.06 1.00 0.18
C ILE A 68 19.07 2.14 0.13
N ASP A 69 20.18 1.98 -0.60
CA ASP A 69 21.19 3.03 -0.73
C ASP A 69 20.59 4.32 -1.28
N LYS A 70 19.73 4.22 -2.29
CA LYS A 70 19.03 5.39 -2.86
C LYS A 70 18.06 6.02 -1.86
N ILE A 71 17.21 5.24 -1.21
CA ILE A 71 16.21 5.78 -0.28
C ILE A 71 16.90 6.40 0.94
N VAL A 72 17.88 5.74 1.53
CA VAL A 72 18.57 6.22 2.73
C VAL A 72 19.40 7.46 2.43
N ASN A 73 20.26 7.39 1.39
CA ASN A 73 21.24 8.46 1.15
C ASN A 73 20.67 9.66 0.37
N ASP A 74 19.70 9.45 -0.53
CA ASP A 74 19.19 10.53 -1.37
C ASP A 74 17.88 11.11 -0.81
N ILE A 75 17.02 10.26 -0.24
CA ILE A 75 15.68 10.67 0.22
C ILE A 75 15.71 10.97 1.71
N ILE A 76 16.08 10.01 2.56
CA ILE A 76 16.02 10.15 4.02
C ILE A 76 17.06 11.15 4.54
N ALA A 77 18.31 11.07 4.09
CA ALA A 77 19.37 11.99 4.54
C ALA A 77 19.09 13.45 4.18
N GLY A 78 18.28 13.71 3.14
CA GLY A 78 17.84 15.06 2.76
C GLY A 78 16.76 15.65 3.67
N ILE A 79 16.16 14.86 4.57
CA ILE A 79 15.08 15.30 5.46
C ILE A 79 15.68 16.05 6.65
N THR A 80 15.66 17.38 6.55
CA THR A 80 16.11 18.25 7.65
C THR A 80 14.92 18.75 8.47
N THR A 81 13.97 19.43 7.84
CA THR A 81 12.82 20.06 8.53
C THR A 81 11.48 19.95 7.81
N SER A 82 11.45 19.63 6.51
CA SER A 82 10.23 19.55 5.70
C SER A 82 10.17 18.27 4.88
N LEU A 83 8.94 17.78 4.67
CA LEU A 83 8.65 16.66 3.77
C LEU A 83 8.69 17.13 2.31
N ASN A 84 9.19 16.27 1.44
CA ASN A 84 8.98 16.37 0.00
C ASN A 84 8.03 15.25 -0.47
N GLU A 85 7.66 15.28 -1.74
CA GLU A 85 6.71 14.29 -2.27
C GLU A 85 7.26 12.87 -2.21
N ASP A 86 8.56 12.68 -2.46
CA ASP A 86 9.21 11.37 -2.50
C ASP A 86 9.10 10.62 -1.16
N ILE A 87 9.52 11.24 -0.05
CA ILE A 87 9.40 10.58 1.27
C ILE A 87 7.94 10.50 1.73
N GLY A 88 7.11 11.48 1.35
CA GLY A 88 5.71 11.49 1.73
C GLY A 88 4.97 10.26 1.21
N GLU A 89 5.25 9.83 -0.02
CA GLU A 89 4.65 8.62 -0.59
C GLU A 89 5.12 7.36 0.15
N PHE A 90 6.41 7.25 0.49
CA PHE A 90 6.91 6.14 1.33
C PHE A 90 6.27 6.10 2.72
N ILE A 91 6.07 7.25 3.36
CA ILE A 91 5.38 7.34 4.65
C ILE A 91 3.94 6.83 4.51
N VAL A 92 3.23 7.21 3.45
CA VAL A 92 1.86 6.74 3.18
C VAL A 92 1.84 5.23 2.97
N SER A 93 2.71 4.68 2.10
CA SER A 93 2.82 3.24 1.83
C SER A 93 3.13 2.45 3.10
N TYR A 94 4.18 2.85 3.83
CA TYR A 94 4.61 2.18 5.06
C TYR A 94 3.52 2.21 6.13
N SER A 95 2.92 3.39 6.36
CA SER A 95 1.89 3.55 7.39
C SER A 95 0.63 2.76 7.07
N ALA A 96 0.23 2.71 5.80
CA ALA A 96 -0.89 1.90 5.34
C ALA A 96 -0.62 0.41 5.57
N GLN A 97 0.55 -0.08 5.16
CA GLN A 97 0.94 -1.47 5.35
C GLN A 97 1.00 -1.86 6.84
N LEU A 98 1.56 -0.99 7.67
CA LEU A 98 1.62 -1.18 9.13
C LEU A 98 0.22 -1.18 9.77
N ALA A 99 -0.68 -0.31 9.32
CA ALA A 99 -2.05 -0.28 9.83
C ALA A 99 -2.83 -1.55 9.46
N LEU A 100 -2.62 -2.10 8.26
CA LEU A 100 -3.20 -3.38 7.86
C LEU A 100 -2.68 -4.55 8.71
N GLU A 101 -1.40 -4.55 9.06
CA GLU A 101 -0.82 -5.53 9.98
C GLU A 101 -1.47 -5.43 11.38
N ILE A 102 -1.54 -4.22 11.93
CA ILE A 102 -2.04 -3.98 13.30
C ILE A 102 -3.55 -4.26 13.41
N GLU A 103 -4.36 -3.71 12.52
CA GLU A 103 -5.83 -3.72 12.66
C GLU A 103 -6.49 -4.90 11.95
N HIS A 104 -5.85 -5.44 10.90
CA HIS A 104 -6.41 -6.51 10.08
C HIS A 104 -5.57 -7.79 10.08
N SER A 105 -4.46 -7.83 10.85
CA SER A 105 -3.56 -8.99 10.93
C SER A 105 -3.04 -9.43 9.56
N HIS A 106 -2.86 -8.47 8.65
CA HIS A 106 -2.25 -8.74 7.35
C HIS A 106 -0.78 -9.11 7.54
N GLN A 107 -0.30 -10.07 6.74
CA GLN A 107 1.12 -10.30 6.59
C GLN A 107 1.69 -9.27 5.60
N ARG A 108 2.76 -8.58 6.01
CA ARG A 108 3.47 -7.64 5.16
C ARG A 108 4.37 -8.38 4.16
N ILE A 109 4.42 -7.87 2.93
CA ILE A 109 5.44 -8.20 1.94
C ILE A 109 6.44 -7.03 1.90
N PRO A 110 7.75 -7.23 1.72
CA PRO A 110 8.69 -6.12 1.53
C PRO A 110 8.19 -5.16 0.43
N LEU A 111 8.42 -3.85 0.60
CA LEU A 111 7.95 -2.85 -0.35
C LEU A 111 8.36 -3.17 -1.79
N ALA A 112 7.51 -2.80 -2.74
CA ALA A 112 7.68 -3.18 -4.14
C ALA A 112 9.01 -2.69 -4.72
N GLU A 113 9.49 -1.50 -4.32
CA GLU A 113 10.80 -0.97 -4.68
C GLU A 113 12.00 -1.85 -4.26
N LEU A 114 11.87 -2.63 -3.19
CA LEU A 114 12.94 -3.54 -2.74
C LEU A 114 12.96 -4.82 -3.59
N LEU A 115 11.83 -5.19 -4.20
CA LEU A 115 11.68 -6.45 -4.92
C LEU A 115 12.18 -6.35 -6.36
N LYS A 116 11.95 -5.24 -7.05
CA LYS A 116 12.19 -5.12 -8.49
C LYS A 116 12.93 -3.84 -8.87
N GLU A 117 13.74 -3.93 -9.93
CA GLU A 117 14.35 -2.76 -10.56
C GLU A 117 13.26 -1.91 -11.24
N LYS A 118 13.26 -0.58 -11.02
CA LYS A 118 12.32 0.32 -11.72
C LYS A 118 12.68 0.35 -13.21
N ILE A 119 11.86 -0.31 -14.03
CA ILE A 119 11.89 -0.13 -15.49
C ILE A 119 11.20 1.22 -15.78
N THR A 120 11.90 2.12 -16.47
CA THR A 120 11.36 3.44 -16.83
C THR A 120 10.00 3.31 -17.53
N GLY A 121 8.99 4.04 -17.05
CA GLY A 121 7.65 4.08 -17.64
C GLY A 121 6.69 2.95 -17.22
N ASN A 122 7.06 2.12 -16.26
CA ASN A 122 6.21 1.04 -15.77
C ASN A 122 6.11 1.00 -14.23
N PRO A 123 5.46 2.00 -13.58
CA PRO A 123 5.15 1.89 -12.17
C PRO A 123 4.19 0.71 -11.98
N GLY A 124 4.48 -0.15 -11.00
CA GLY A 124 3.49 -1.08 -10.48
C GLY A 124 2.97 -0.58 -9.15
N PHE A 125 2.37 -1.44 -8.34
CA PHE A 125 1.86 -1.05 -7.03
C PHE A 125 3.00 -0.73 -6.06
N ASP A 126 2.75 0.17 -5.12
CA ASP A 126 3.75 0.67 -4.17
C ASP A 126 4.02 -0.33 -3.04
N PHE A 127 3.01 -1.11 -2.64
CA PHE A 127 3.14 -2.11 -1.59
C PHE A 127 2.15 -3.26 -1.74
N HIS A 128 2.41 -4.36 -1.03
CA HIS A 128 1.56 -5.54 -1.04
C HIS A 128 1.41 -6.11 0.37
N THR A 129 0.29 -6.77 0.63
CA THR A 129 0.05 -7.55 1.84
C THR A 129 -0.72 -8.83 1.52
N ILE A 130 -0.74 -9.77 2.46
CA ILE A 130 -1.62 -10.95 2.41
C ILE A 130 -2.63 -10.81 3.54
N SER A 131 -3.91 -10.84 3.20
CA SER A 131 -4.98 -10.75 4.19
C SER A 131 -5.16 -12.06 4.97
N THR A 132 -5.91 -12.01 6.07
CA THR A 132 -6.23 -13.20 6.87
C THR A 132 -7.06 -14.25 6.11
N ASN A 133 -7.67 -13.86 4.99
CA ASN A 133 -8.37 -14.75 4.06
C ASN A 133 -7.44 -15.33 2.97
N ASN A 134 -6.13 -15.08 3.04
CA ASN A 134 -5.13 -15.46 2.04
C ASN A 134 -5.40 -14.82 0.67
N TYR A 135 -5.90 -13.59 0.65
CA TYR A 135 -5.94 -12.81 -0.58
C TYR A 135 -4.70 -11.94 -0.66
N LEU A 136 -4.04 -11.93 -1.83
CA LEU A 136 -3.02 -10.94 -2.13
C LEU A 136 -3.71 -9.58 -2.32
N VAL A 137 -3.26 -8.59 -1.57
CA VAL A 137 -3.79 -7.23 -1.59
C VAL A 137 -2.74 -6.30 -2.23
N PHE A 138 -3.13 -5.64 -3.32
CA PHE A 138 -2.29 -4.71 -4.06
C PHE A 138 -2.52 -3.27 -3.59
N GLY A 139 -1.48 -2.59 -3.12
CA GLY A 139 -1.56 -1.27 -2.50
C GLY A 139 -0.98 -0.16 -3.37
N GLU A 140 -1.79 0.85 -3.66
CA GLU A 140 -1.38 2.09 -4.31
C GLU A 140 -1.41 3.23 -3.29
N ALA A 141 -0.32 3.95 -3.17
CA ALA A 141 -0.13 5.10 -2.31
C ALA A 141 0.01 6.38 -3.13
N LYS A 142 -0.63 7.45 -2.69
CA LYS A 142 -0.42 8.78 -3.28
C LYS A 142 -0.21 9.83 -2.21
N PHE A 143 0.84 10.62 -2.37
CA PHE A 143 1.12 11.74 -1.48
C PHE A 143 0.96 13.10 -2.19
N SER A 144 0.56 14.09 -1.40
CA SER A 144 0.53 15.51 -1.76
C SER A 144 0.56 16.30 -0.46
N LEU A 145 1.24 17.45 -0.46
CA LEU A 145 1.23 18.41 0.65
C LEU A 145 -0.01 19.30 0.64
N ASP A 146 -0.56 19.57 -0.55
CA ASP A 146 -1.58 20.60 -0.75
C ASP A 146 -2.98 20.02 -1.00
N SER A 147 -3.10 18.70 -1.16
CA SER A 147 -4.36 18.06 -1.57
C SER A 147 -4.54 16.67 -0.96
N THR A 148 -5.74 16.09 -1.12
CA THR A 148 -6.02 14.70 -0.75
C THR A 148 -6.11 13.86 -2.03
N PRO A 149 -5.03 13.20 -2.49
CA PRO A 149 -4.95 12.56 -3.80
C PRO A 149 -5.68 11.20 -3.91
N ARG A 150 -6.77 11.04 -3.15
CA ARG A 150 -7.66 9.88 -3.15
C ARG A 150 -8.09 9.42 -4.55
N ALA A 151 -8.47 10.36 -5.41
CA ALA A 151 -8.90 10.04 -6.77
C ALA A 151 -7.76 9.42 -7.59
N LYS A 152 -6.54 9.99 -7.49
CA LYS A 152 -5.37 9.49 -8.23
C LYS A 152 -5.06 8.03 -7.86
N ALA A 153 -5.11 7.69 -6.57
CA ALA A 153 -4.86 6.32 -6.12
C ALA A 153 -5.90 5.35 -6.69
N LEU A 154 -7.18 5.67 -6.60
CA LEU A 154 -8.27 4.81 -7.10
C LEU A 154 -8.27 4.67 -8.63
N ASP A 155 -8.06 5.77 -9.36
CA ASP A 155 -7.98 5.77 -10.82
C ASP A 155 -6.77 4.93 -11.31
N GLN A 156 -5.68 4.91 -10.54
CA GLN A 156 -4.50 4.11 -10.87
C GLN A 156 -4.71 2.63 -10.58
N ILE A 157 -5.34 2.29 -9.45
CA ILE A 157 -5.76 0.91 -9.16
C ILE A 157 -6.62 0.37 -10.31
N GLU A 158 -7.68 1.10 -10.72
CA GLU A 158 -8.56 0.67 -11.82
C GLU A 158 -7.78 0.38 -13.11
N LYS A 159 -6.81 1.22 -13.46
CA LYS A 159 -5.95 1.01 -14.64
C LYS A 159 -5.02 -0.19 -14.51
N PHE A 160 -4.66 -0.57 -13.29
CA PHE A 160 -3.72 -1.66 -13.02
C PHE A 160 -4.39 -3.02 -12.91
N ILE A 161 -5.71 -3.08 -12.68
CA ILE A 161 -6.49 -4.31 -12.63
C ILE A 161 -6.34 -5.07 -13.96
N GLY A 162 -5.87 -6.31 -13.88
CA GLY A 162 -5.67 -7.21 -15.02
C GLY A 162 -4.37 -6.99 -15.81
N ASP A 163 -3.64 -5.90 -15.55
CA ASP A 163 -2.35 -5.58 -16.18
C ASP A 163 -1.21 -5.67 -15.14
N ARG A 164 -1.03 -4.62 -14.34
CA ARG A 164 0.12 -4.51 -13.43
C ARG A 164 0.07 -5.50 -12.28
N ASP A 165 -1.13 -5.79 -11.77
CA ASP A 165 -1.31 -6.80 -10.74
C ASP A 165 -0.78 -8.18 -11.19
N ASN A 166 -1.03 -8.56 -12.45
CA ASN A 166 -0.52 -9.80 -13.05
C ASN A 166 0.98 -9.72 -13.35
N ALA A 167 1.47 -8.57 -13.84
CA ALA A 167 2.88 -8.38 -14.20
C ALA A 167 3.83 -8.50 -13.00
N GLU A 168 3.33 -8.26 -11.78
CA GLU A 168 4.12 -8.31 -10.55
C GLU A 168 4.16 -9.69 -9.89
N LEU A 169 3.26 -10.61 -10.25
CA LEU A 169 3.11 -11.90 -9.56
C LEU A 169 4.40 -12.70 -9.48
N LYS A 170 5.28 -12.61 -10.49
CA LYS A 170 6.55 -13.34 -10.48
C LYS A 170 7.50 -12.87 -9.38
N TRP A 171 7.49 -11.58 -9.07
CA TRP A 171 8.30 -10.98 -8.00
C TRP A 171 7.72 -11.26 -6.62
N LEU A 172 6.39 -11.41 -6.55
CA LEU A 172 5.67 -11.70 -5.32
C LEU A 172 5.67 -13.20 -4.97
N GLU A 173 5.83 -14.08 -5.96
CA GLU A 173 5.76 -15.54 -5.81
C GLU A 173 6.49 -16.13 -4.58
N PRO A 174 7.70 -15.66 -4.21
CA PRO A 174 8.43 -16.20 -3.06
C PRO A 174 7.75 -15.95 -1.70
N PHE A 175 6.81 -15.00 -1.63
CA PHE A 175 6.05 -14.65 -0.43
C PHE A 175 4.68 -15.32 -0.36
N LEU A 176 4.25 -16.03 -1.40
CA LEU A 176 2.91 -16.58 -1.52
C LEU A 176 2.86 -18.05 -1.10
N ASP A 177 1.96 -18.37 -0.17
CA ASP A 177 1.65 -19.75 0.18
C ASP A 177 0.76 -20.42 -0.90
N SER A 178 0.53 -21.73 -0.78
CA SER A 178 -0.29 -22.46 -1.75
C SER A 178 -1.73 -21.94 -1.82
N THR A 179 -2.28 -21.48 -0.69
CA THR A 179 -3.66 -20.98 -0.60
C THR A 179 -3.80 -19.67 -1.35
N THR A 180 -2.89 -18.73 -1.11
CA THR A 180 -2.84 -17.43 -1.79
C THR A 180 -2.63 -17.60 -3.29
N LYS A 181 -1.75 -18.52 -3.71
CA LYS A 181 -1.58 -18.86 -5.14
C LYS A 181 -2.87 -19.39 -5.77
N ALA A 182 -3.59 -20.27 -5.08
CA ALA A 182 -4.87 -20.80 -5.57
C ALA A 182 -5.95 -19.71 -5.69
N ASN A 183 -5.98 -18.77 -4.75
CA ASN A 183 -6.89 -17.62 -4.80
C ASN A 183 -6.56 -16.69 -5.98
N ILE A 184 -5.28 -16.37 -6.21
CA ILE A 184 -4.84 -15.56 -7.35
C ILE A 184 -5.24 -16.21 -8.69
N ILE A 185 -5.09 -17.52 -8.84
CA ILE A 185 -5.50 -18.24 -10.08
C ILE A 185 -7.00 -18.09 -10.36
N LYS A 186 -7.83 -17.93 -9.32
CA LYS A 186 -9.27 -17.67 -9.42
C LYS A 186 -9.61 -16.18 -9.53
N ASP A 187 -8.61 -15.32 -9.65
CA ASP A 187 -8.72 -13.85 -9.63
C ASP A 187 -9.30 -13.31 -8.30
N GLU A 188 -9.12 -14.06 -7.22
CA GLU A 188 -9.55 -13.69 -5.87
C GLU A 188 -8.43 -12.94 -5.15
N LYS A 189 -8.52 -11.61 -5.17
CA LYS A 189 -7.52 -10.65 -4.66
C LYS A 189 -8.19 -9.44 -4.01
N GLY A 190 -7.41 -8.57 -3.40
CA GLY A 190 -7.88 -7.31 -2.84
C GLY A 190 -7.03 -6.12 -3.27
N TYR A 191 -7.49 -4.92 -2.94
CA TYR A 191 -6.80 -3.67 -3.26
C TYR A 191 -6.78 -2.71 -2.06
N THR A 192 -5.73 -1.91 -1.96
CA THR A 192 -5.64 -0.81 -1.00
C THR A 192 -5.40 0.50 -1.75
N ALA A 193 -6.26 1.48 -1.53
CA ALA A 193 -6.02 2.88 -1.90
C ALA A 193 -5.59 3.64 -0.65
N ALA A 194 -4.30 3.95 -0.55
CA ALA A 194 -3.72 4.77 0.49
C ALA A 194 -3.42 6.18 -0.06
N PHE A 195 -3.73 7.22 0.72
CA PHE A 195 -3.49 8.60 0.27
C PHE A 195 -3.25 9.54 1.44
N SER A 196 -2.42 10.57 1.22
CA SER A 196 -2.30 11.67 2.17
C SER A 196 -3.65 12.39 2.33
N PHE A 197 -3.95 12.79 3.56
CA PHE A 197 -5.18 13.49 3.92
C PHE A 197 -4.82 14.85 4.48
N ASN A 198 -5.13 15.90 3.71
CA ASN A 198 -4.85 17.28 4.07
C ASN A 198 -6.16 18.01 4.37
N GLY A 199 -6.65 17.78 5.59
CA GLY A 199 -7.78 18.50 6.18
C GLY A 199 -9.16 18.18 5.61
N GLY A 200 -10.19 18.66 6.30
CA GLY A 200 -11.60 18.42 5.98
C GLY A 200 -12.23 17.34 6.85
N ASN A 201 -13.40 16.85 6.42
CA ASN A 201 -14.10 15.79 7.12
C ASN A 201 -13.79 14.44 6.47
N ILE A 202 -13.14 13.54 7.21
CA ILE A 202 -12.77 12.20 6.72
C ILE A 202 -13.96 11.41 6.20
N ILE A 203 -15.13 11.52 6.83
CA ILE A 203 -16.37 10.85 6.39
C ILE A 203 -16.78 11.37 5.02
N THR A 204 -16.63 12.66 4.74
CA THR A 204 -16.89 13.23 3.42
C THR A 204 -15.90 12.69 2.38
N ILE A 205 -14.61 12.64 2.70
CA ILE A 205 -13.58 12.13 1.77
C ILE A 205 -13.83 10.64 1.42
N LEU A 206 -14.16 9.81 2.41
CA LEU A 206 -14.43 8.39 2.18
C LEU A 206 -15.75 8.18 1.44
N ASN A 207 -16.79 8.97 1.72
CA ASN A 207 -18.01 8.95 0.90
C ASN A 207 -17.73 9.32 -0.56
N ASN A 208 -16.87 10.32 -0.79
CA ASN A 208 -16.44 10.70 -2.14
C ASN A 208 -15.57 9.60 -2.79
N ALA A 209 -14.83 8.81 -1.99
CA ALA A 209 -14.16 7.61 -2.48
C ALA A 209 -15.16 6.62 -3.02
N LEU A 210 -16.09 6.20 -2.16
CA LEU A 210 -17.08 5.15 -2.43
C LEU A 210 -18.03 5.50 -3.58
N LEU A 211 -18.27 6.80 -3.81
CA LEU A 211 -19.10 7.28 -4.93
C LEU A 211 -18.34 7.36 -6.26
N SER A 212 -17.00 7.27 -6.27
CA SER A 212 -16.21 7.49 -7.48
C SER A 212 -16.27 6.31 -8.46
N ALA A 213 -16.15 6.60 -9.76
CA ALA A 213 -16.28 5.60 -10.83
C ALA A 213 -15.37 4.35 -10.67
N PRO A 214 -14.09 4.47 -10.26
CA PRO A 214 -13.21 3.32 -10.07
C PRO A 214 -13.74 2.25 -9.11
N ILE A 215 -14.57 2.65 -8.13
CA ILE A 215 -15.11 1.72 -7.14
C ILE A 215 -15.94 0.62 -7.79
N ALA A 216 -16.64 0.91 -8.89
CA ALA A 216 -17.46 -0.07 -9.58
C ALA A 216 -16.63 -1.25 -10.12
N GLU A 217 -15.38 -1.01 -10.51
CA GLU A 217 -14.45 -2.07 -10.91
C GLU A 217 -13.82 -2.75 -9.70
N ILE A 218 -13.26 -1.96 -8.77
CA ILE A 218 -12.49 -2.46 -7.63
C ILE A 218 -13.33 -3.39 -6.74
N ILE A 219 -14.61 -3.10 -6.51
CA ILE A 219 -15.48 -3.91 -5.63
C ILE A 219 -15.95 -5.23 -6.27
N LYS A 220 -15.54 -5.54 -7.49
CA LYS A 220 -15.71 -6.89 -8.06
C LYS A 220 -14.76 -7.91 -7.43
N HIS A 221 -13.72 -7.42 -6.75
CA HIS A 221 -12.72 -8.22 -6.05
C HIS A 221 -13.08 -8.41 -4.57
N LYS A 222 -12.26 -9.16 -3.84
CA LYS A 222 -12.64 -9.71 -2.52
C LYS A 222 -12.55 -8.70 -1.39
N GLU A 223 -11.56 -7.82 -1.42
CA GLU A 223 -11.31 -6.88 -0.33
C GLU A 223 -10.87 -5.51 -0.88
N LEU A 224 -11.31 -4.45 -0.21
CA LEU A 224 -10.90 -3.08 -0.50
C LEU A 224 -10.59 -2.34 0.79
N TYR A 225 -9.40 -1.76 0.88
CA TYR A 225 -8.98 -0.92 1.98
C TYR A 225 -8.82 0.53 1.51
N LEU A 226 -9.59 1.45 2.10
CA LEU A 226 -9.46 2.89 1.88
C LEU A 226 -8.75 3.51 3.07
N ILE A 227 -7.52 3.97 2.89
CA ILE A 227 -6.66 4.41 4.00
C ILE A 227 -6.26 5.87 3.78
N ALA A 228 -6.79 6.74 4.64
CA ALA A 228 -6.40 8.15 4.70
C ALA A 228 -5.28 8.35 5.71
N VAL A 229 -4.18 9.00 5.33
CA VAL A 229 -3.02 9.26 6.19
C VAL A 229 -2.87 10.77 6.42
N GLU A 230 -3.20 11.21 7.63
CA GLU A 230 -3.10 12.59 8.09
C GLU A 230 -1.73 12.83 8.75
N LEU A 231 -0.97 13.78 8.23
CA LEU A 231 0.21 14.33 8.90
C LEU A 231 -0.24 15.59 9.63
N CYS A 232 -0.31 15.55 10.97
CA CYS A 232 -0.95 16.58 11.81
C CYS A 232 -0.09 17.10 12.96
#